data_AF-A0A7C3SAM0-F1
#
_entry.id   AF-A0A7C3SAM0-F1
#
_cell.length_a   1.000
_cell.length_b   1.000
_cell.length_c   1.000
_cell.angle_alpha   90.00
_cell.angle_beta   90.00
_cell.angle_gamma   90.00
#
_symmetry.space_group_name_H-M   'P 1'
#
loop_
_entity.id
_entity.type
_entity.pdbx_description
1 polymer ?
#
loop_
_entity_poly.entity_id
_entity_poly.type
_entity_poly.pdbx_seq_one_letter_code
_entity_poly.pdbx_strand_id
1 'polypeptide(L)'
;MAIQVASMAHRCVTMALVGGALAPKKSNRQSPFANRCCLVGAASAANNFRPLRGSYKRRDDACRSNFSSEQMPNKTCTHELFRVSTLVTRVMFMERMPITVLVAAVGGQGGQLFSQWLFDAAKIAGFAPAGVGLPGLSQREGATIYYLEFFANPEDTSLFSPFPEKGQVQILIGLELLELLRAVQSGYLSTDGVIVGSTHRVLTADEKLPIKGGFVTEQQALPILHRAARQCIVFDAVKAATFAGLSERAANAILLGALAASEVLPFPPNAFRKAIEHYGVAVNFNLRAFEFGLRYREWSDKLNQLENETMTEWEQIPEPDLPEPVRRKMEALSLDDELASTLKQAARWLCHYQDARYFARYLDCLQAICERDRECSSNLLVTKEVARILALRMAYEDAIRVAQLKTQRQRFERLRQEHRIADDTVYRVVDFFSPDWDELTGLLPVKVTGGKGHGTRATNLQPPVPDPQPLSEVDDLPNLPSQVEELKRPAVQLRLETTSLLGFLTLKALSLLKPLRPYSQRFKSEWEAITEWLSAVDWALREDYELAFLVARSGEMVRGYGRTRRKTLSAWQAFIAFLKALRQRGTPTREIVSLGEQFLELAMSGPQGPEKAWQFAKEQLARMSG
;
A
#
# COMPACT_ATOMS: atom_id res chain seq x y z
N MET A 1 -24.36 22.40 -33.86
CA MET A 1 -23.22 21.68 -33.25
C MET A 1 -23.36 21.47 -31.74
N ALA A 2 -23.06 22.44 -30.87
CA ALA A 2 -23.03 22.21 -29.40
C ALA A 2 -24.29 21.53 -28.80
N ILE A 3 -25.49 21.94 -29.22
CA ILE A 3 -26.77 21.35 -28.78
C ILE A 3 -26.91 19.87 -29.23
N GLN A 4 -26.40 19.51 -30.41
CA GLN A 4 -26.37 18.12 -30.88
C GLN A 4 -25.36 17.27 -30.09
N VAL A 5 -24.22 17.85 -29.72
CA VAL A 5 -23.21 17.19 -28.85
C VAL A 5 -23.78 16.95 -27.45
N ALA A 6 -24.50 17.92 -26.88
CA ALA A 6 -25.22 17.74 -25.62
C ALA A 6 -26.31 16.64 -25.73
N SER A 7 -27.04 16.57 -26.86
CA SER A 7 -27.99 15.49 -27.11
C SER A 7 -27.30 14.12 -27.23
N MET A 8 -26.12 14.04 -27.86
CA MET A 8 -25.32 12.81 -27.90
C MET A 8 -24.82 12.39 -26.51
N ALA A 9 -24.26 13.31 -25.73
CA ALA A 9 -23.81 13.02 -24.36
C ALA A 9 -24.97 12.51 -23.49
N HIS A 10 -26.13 13.16 -23.57
CA HIS A 10 -27.33 12.72 -22.86
C HIS A 10 -27.79 11.33 -23.34
N ARG A 11 -27.90 11.09 -24.66
CA ARG A 11 -28.27 9.78 -25.23
C ARG A 11 -27.30 8.66 -24.83
N CYS A 12 -25.99 8.92 -24.78
CA CYS A 12 -25.01 7.92 -24.32
C CYS A 12 -25.21 7.56 -22.84
N VAL A 13 -25.45 8.55 -21.97
CA VAL A 13 -25.80 8.30 -20.57
C VAL A 13 -27.14 7.55 -20.45
N THR A 14 -28.15 7.91 -21.25
CA THR A 14 -29.43 7.18 -21.29
C THR A 14 -29.26 5.74 -21.77
N MET A 15 -28.44 5.46 -22.80
CA MET A 15 -28.19 4.10 -23.27
C MET A 15 -27.44 3.26 -22.21
N ALA A 16 -26.46 3.85 -21.51
CA ALA A 16 -25.76 3.19 -20.41
C ALA A 16 -26.70 2.82 -19.24
N LEU A 17 -27.70 3.67 -18.94
CA LEU A 17 -28.70 3.41 -17.92
C LEU A 17 -29.77 2.40 -18.37
N VAL A 18 -30.27 2.50 -19.60
CA VAL A 18 -31.32 1.62 -20.15
C VAL A 18 -30.79 0.19 -20.38
N GLY A 19 -29.51 0.03 -20.71
CA GLY A 19 -28.89 -1.29 -20.90
C GLY A 19 -28.81 -2.18 -19.64
N GLY A 20 -29.03 -1.64 -18.45
CA GLY A 20 -28.96 -2.38 -17.18
C GLY A 20 -30.26 -3.05 -16.72
N ALA A 21 -31.40 -2.76 -17.35
CA ALA A 21 -32.73 -3.04 -16.79
C ALA A 21 -33.33 -4.43 -17.17
N LEU A 22 -32.65 -5.53 -16.81
CA LEU A 22 -33.24 -6.89 -16.86
C LEU A 22 -33.68 -7.37 -15.48
N ALA A 23 -34.97 -7.20 -15.18
CA ALA A 23 -35.57 -7.63 -13.92
C ALA A 23 -35.64 -9.18 -13.81
N PRO A 24 -35.37 -9.77 -12.63
CA PRO A 24 -35.40 -11.21 -12.46
C PRO A 24 -36.85 -11.76 -12.46
N LYS A 25 -37.15 -12.69 -13.37
CA LYS A 25 -38.39 -13.46 -13.33
C LYS A 25 -38.41 -14.35 -12.09
N LYS A 26 -39.46 -14.23 -11.26
CA LYS A 26 -39.74 -15.17 -10.17
C LYS A 26 -40.10 -16.55 -10.75
N SER A 27 -39.34 -17.58 -10.40
CA SER A 27 -39.74 -18.99 -10.59
C SER A 27 -39.97 -19.64 -9.23
N ASN A 28 -41.22 -20.00 -8.95
CA ASN A 28 -41.64 -20.56 -7.67
C ASN A 28 -41.54 -22.10 -7.71
N ARG A 29 -40.81 -22.73 -6.78
CA ARG A 29 -40.89 -24.17 -6.46
C ARG A 29 -40.41 -24.44 -5.03
N GLN A 30 -40.92 -25.52 -4.43
CA GLN A 30 -41.06 -25.66 -2.98
C GLN A 30 -39.88 -26.34 -2.27
N SER A 31 -39.85 -26.20 -0.94
CA SER A 31 -39.07 -27.03 0.00
C SER A 31 -39.72 -28.42 0.17
N PRO A 32 -39.12 -29.39 0.90
CA PRO A 32 -38.85 -29.34 2.36
C PRO A 32 -37.33 -29.56 2.67
N PHE A 33 -36.80 -29.55 3.90
CA PHE A 33 -37.34 -29.85 5.24
C PHE A 33 -36.88 -28.84 6.30
N ALA A 34 -37.48 -28.90 7.51
CA ALA A 34 -37.10 -28.06 8.65
C ALA A 34 -37.21 -28.82 9.99
N ASN A 35 -36.29 -28.49 10.91
CA ASN A 35 -36.40 -28.59 12.37
C ASN A 35 -35.58 -27.40 12.92
N ARG A 36 -36.08 -26.50 13.77
CA ARG A 36 -36.66 -26.67 15.12
C ARG A 36 -35.68 -27.33 16.10
N CYS A 37 -35.50 -26.85 17.33
CA CYS A 37 -35.76 -25.55 17.95
C CYS A 37 -35.09 -25.56 19.34
N CYS A 38 -34.79 -24.40 19.93
CA CYS A 38 -35.23 -24.03 21.29
C CYS A 38 -34.63 -22.70 21.76
N LEU A 39 -35.50 -21.75 22.06
CA LEU A 39 -35.23 -20.57 22.89
C LEU A 39 -36.04 -20.75 24.18
N VAL A 40 -35.39 -20.62 25.33
CA VAL A 40 -36.03 -20.45 26.64
C VAL A 40 -35.22 -19.39 27.39
N GLY A 41 -35.87 -18.59 28.24
CA GLY A 41 -35.20 -17.58 29.06
C GLY A 41 -36.04 -17.15 30.25
N ALA A 42 -35.72 -15.95 30.76
CA ALA A 42 -36.34 -15.20 31.87
C ALA A 42 -35.75 -15.37 33.29
N ALA A 43 -35.52 -14.18 33.89
CA ALA A 43 -35.74 -13.80 35.30
C ALA A 43 -34.85 -14.37 36.44
N SER A 44 -33.83 -13.56 36.81
CA SER A 44 -33.73 -12.85 38.11
C SER A 44 -33.92 -13.60 39.45
N ALA A 45 -32.82 -13.70 40.22
CA ALA A 45 -32.81 -13.51 41.69
C ALA A 45 -31.44 -12.98 42.17
N ALA A 46 -31.40 -12.27 43.31
CA ALA A 46 -30.18 -11.81 44.00
C ALA A 46 -29.66 -12.93 44.96
N ASN A 47 -28.47 -12.91 45.57
CA ASN A 47 -27.82 -11.78 46.26
C ASN A 47 -26.36 -12.09 46.69
N ASN A 48 -25.59 -11.06 47.10
CA ASN A 48 -24.36 -11.07 47.92
C ASN A 48 -23.12 -11.92 47.49
N PHE A 49 -21.97 -11.26 47.28
CA PHE A 49 -20.92 -11.12 48.32
C PHE A 49 -19.91 -9.98 47.97
N ARG A 50 -19.04 -9.60 48.93
CA ARG A 50 -18.18 -8.38 48.86
C ARG A 50 -16.80 -8.59 48.23
N PRO A 51 -16.19 -7.56 47.60
CA PRO A 51 -14.78 -7.55 47.20
C PRO A 51 -13.83 -7.09 48.34
N LEU A 52 -12.55 -7.44 48.23
CA LEU A 52 -11.46 -6.88 49.04
C LEU A 52 -10.42 -6.19 48.14
N ARG A 53 -9.91 -5.04 48.59
CA ARG A 53 -8.76 -4.32 47.98
C ARG A 53 -7.53 -4.54 48.85
N GLY A 54 -6.36 -4.68 48.22
CA GLY A 54 -5.06 -4.70 48.91
C GLY A 54 -3.97 -4.07 48.04
N SER A 55 -3.56 -2.84 48.37
CA SER A 55 -2.50 -2.10 47.66
C SER A 55 -1.19 -2.17 48.45
N TYR A 56 -0.10 -2.61 47.81
CA TYR A 56 1.21 -2.68 48.45
C TYR A 56 2.00 -1.36 48.31
N LYS A 57 2.79 -1.01 49.32
CA LYS A 57 3.65 0.19 49.37
C LYS A 57 5.03 -0.20 49.89
N ARG A 58 6.09 0.45 49.39
CA ARG A 58 7.48 0.21 49.81
C ARG A 58 7.72 0.63 51.27
N ARG A 59 8.70 -0.01 51.91
CA ARG A 59 9.80 0.67 52.62
C ARG A 59 10.99 -0.26 52.82
N ASP A 60 12.15 0.36 53.00
CA ASP A 60 13.48 -0.22 53.06
C ASP A 60 13.98 -0.27 54.53
N ASP A 61 14.96 -1.13 54.87
CA ASP A 61 16.27 -0.75 55.46
C ASP A 61 17.03 -1.82 56.30
N ALA A 62 18.34 -1.91 56.00
CA ALA A 62 19.52 -2.03 56.89
C ALA A 62 19.90 -3.26 57.78
N CYS A 63 21.20 -3.60 57.67
CA CYS A 63 22.16 -4.14 58.67
C CYS A 63 22.06 -5.63 59.13
N ARG A 64 23.11 -6.46 58.93
CA ARG A 64 24.37 -6.63 59.74
C ARG A 64 24.09 -7.17 61.16
N SER A 65 24.74 -8.22 61.69
CA SER A 65 25.99 -8.97 61.34
C SER A 65 25.83 -10.47 61.77
N ASN A 66 26.80 -11.39 61.94
CA ASN A 66 28.27 -11.35 62.10
C ASN A 66 28.95 -12.70 61.73
N PHE A 67 30.27 -12.83 61.96
CA PHE A 67 31.11 -14.02 61.69
C PHE A 67 31.23 -15.02 62.86
N SER A 68 31.57 -16.28 62.55
CA SER A 68 32.42 -17.15 63.38
C SER A 68 33.13 -18.21 62.51
N SER A 69 34.17 -18.88 63.03
CA SER A 69 35.26 -19.47 62.22
C SER A 69 35.43 -20.98 62.33
N GLU A 70 35.83 -21.64 61.22
CA GLU A 70 36.73 -22.80 61.25
C GLU A 70 37.50 -22.94 59.91
N GLN A 71 38.65 -23.64 59.90
CA GLN A 71 39.57 -23.72 58.75
C GLN A 71 39.71 -25.13 58.16
N MET A 72 40.09 -25.17 56.88
CA MET A 72 40.19 -26.38 56.03
C MET A 72 41.34 -27.34 56.40
N PRO A 73 41.19 -28.63 56.06
CA PRO A 73 42.18 -29.40 55.30
C PRO A 73 41.89 -29.33 53.80
N ASN A 74 42.93 -29.43 52.96
CA ASN A 74 42.90 -28.97 51.56
C ASN A 74 43.44 -30.05 50.59
N LYS A 75 43.01 -30.01 49.32
CA LYS A 75 43.47 -30.82 48.16
C LYS A 75 43.01 -32.30 48.17
N THR A 76 42.70 -32.98 47.05
CA THR A 76 42.66 -32.57 45.62
C THR A 76 41.80 -33.56 44.80
N CYS A 77 40.70 -33.12 44.17
CA CYS A 77 40.17 -33.65 42.88
C CYS A 77 38.84 -32.94 42.49
N THR A 78 38.89 -31.76 41.83
CA THR A 78 37.65 -30.99 41.51
C THR A 78 37.61 -30.28 40.14
N HIS A 79 38.72 -30.22 39.37
CA HIS A 79 38.75 -29.40 38.15
C HIS A 79 38.26 -30.08 36.85
N GLU A 80 38.31 -31.42 36.74
CA GLU A 80 37.83 -32.11 35.53
C GLU A 80 36.32 -32.34 35.55
N LEU A 81 35.78 -32.86 36.67
CA LEU A 81 34.35 -33.13 36.84
C LEU A 81 33.45 -31.91 36.58
N PHE A 82 33.88 -30.72 37.01
CA PHE A 82 33.12 -29.48 36.76
C PHE A 82 33.08 -29.10 35.27
N ARG A 83 34.19 -29.32 34.55
CA ARG A 83 34.32 -28.98 33.13
C ARG A 83 33.52 -29.94 32.24
N VAL A 84 33.51 -31.23 32.57
CA VAL A 84 32.64 -32.23 31.92
C VAL A 84 31.18 -31.91 32.20
N SER A 85 30.81 -31.62 33.46
CA SER A 85 29.43 -31.25 33.82
C SER A 85 28.92 -30.04 33.03
N THR A 86 29.69 -28.96 32.91
CA THR A 86 29.24 -27.77 32.15
C THR A 86 29.13 -28.04 30.64
N LEU A 87 30.00 -28.89 30.05
CA LEU A 87 29.83 -29.31 28.65
C LEU A 87 28.59 -30.18 28.47
N VAL A 88 28.39 -31.21 29.31
CA VAL A 88 27.25 -32.13 29.20
C VAL A 88 25.93 -31.38 29.38
N THR A 89 25.80 -30.49 30.37
CA THR A 89 24.60 -29.66 30.52
C THR A 89 24.37 -28.75 29.31
N ARG A 90 25.43 -28.19 28.70
CA ARG A 90 25.30 -27.32 27.52
C ARG A 90 24.90 -28.10 26.26
N VAL A 91 25.39 -29.33 26.09
CA VAL A 91 25.00 -30.23 24.99
C VAL A 91 23.56 -30.72 25.18
N MET A 92 23.19 -31.20 26.38
CA MET A 92 21.83 -31.65 26.69
C MET A 92 20.77 -30.53 26.62
N PHE A 93 21.17 -29.25 26.80
CA PHE A 93 20.28 -28.11 26.52
C PHE A 93 20.11 -27.85 25.02
N MET A 94 21.15 -28.03 24.21
CA MET A 94 21.06 -27.86 22.75
C MET A 94 20.19 -28.94 22.08
N GLU A 95 20.13 -30.15 22.63
CA GLU A 95 19.27 -31.24 22.13
C GLU A 95 17.77 -31.06 22.44
N ARG A 96 17.41 -30.14 23.34
CA ARG A 96 16.01 -29.92 23.81
C ARG A 96 15.35 -28.62 23.33
N MET A 97 16.11 -27.74 22.67
CA MET A 97 15.59 -26.47 22.17
C MET A 97 15.06 -26.68 20.73
N PRO A 98 13.79 -26.30 20.42
CA PRO A 98 13.28 -26.44 19.07
C PRO A 98 13.97 -25.46 18.10
N ILE A 99 14.05 -25.84 16.84
CA ILE A 99 14.46 -24.91 15.77
C ILE A 99 13.26 -23.98 15.50
N THR A 100 13.41 -22.70 15.84
CA THR A 100 12.35 -21.69 15.67
C THR A 100 12.46 -21.02 14.31
N VAL A 101 11.31 -20.95 13.61
CA VAL A 101 11.21 -20.42 12.25
C VAL A 101 10.03 -19.45 12.15
N LEU A 102 10.24 -18.28 11.57
CA LEU A 102 9.19 -17.31 11.28
C LEU A 102 9.08 -17.12 9.77
N VAL A 103 7.94 -17.46 9.17
CA VAL A 103 7.62 -17.17 7.76
C VAL A 103 6.81 -15.89 7.70
N ALA A 104 7.39 -14.82 7.16
CA ALA A 104 6.74 -13.54 6.89
C ALA A 104 6.29 -13.48 5.41
N ALA A 105 5.02 -13.15 5.18
CA ALA A 105 4.41 -13.18 3.86
C ALA A 105 3.26 -12.18 3.72
N VAL A 106 2.94 -11.77 2.49
CA VAL A 106 1.75 -10.97 2.20
C VAL A 106 0.54 -11.88 1.96
N GLY A 107 -0.63 -11.49 2.48
CA GLY A 107 -1.89 -12.21 2.32
C GLY A 107 -2.27 -12.41 0.85
N GLY A 108 -2.16 -13.66 0.39
CA GLY A 108 -2.32 -14.07 -1.02
C GLY A 108 -1.09 -14.78 -1.59
N GLN A 109 0.11 -14.54 -1.05
CA GLN A 109 1.39 -15.12 -1.54
C GLN A 109 1.64 -16.58 -1.10
N GLY A 110 0.62 -17.27 -0.59
CA GLY A 110 0.74 -18.69 -0.21
C GLY A 110 1.63 -18.96 1.01
N GLY A 111 1.72 -18.04 1.98
CA GLY A 111 2.44 -18.27 3.25
C GLY A 111 2.02 -19.58 3.95
N GLN A 112 0.71 -19.85 3.99
CA GLN A 112 0.15 -21.10 4.54
C GLN A 112 0.60 -22.37 3.78
N LEU A 113 0.76 -22.28 2.45
CA LEU A 113 1.26 -23.37 1.61
C LEU A 113 2.73 -23.65 1.95
N PHE A 114 3.54 -22.60 2.03
CA PHE A 114 4.96 -22.70 2.38
C PHE A 114 5.15 -23.26 3.79
N SER A 115 4.40 -22.75 4.79
CA SER A 115 4.46 -23.25 6.16
C SER A 115 4.03 -24.72 6.25
N GLN A 116 3.03 -25.16 5.48
CA GLN A 116 2.60 -26.56 5.46
C GLN A 116 3.67 -27.48 4.86
N TRP A 117 4.34 -27.07 3.77
CA TRP A 117 5.47 -27.81 3.21
C TRP A 117 6.62 -27.97 4.20
N LEU A 118 6.93 -26.93 5.00
CA LEU A 118 7.90 -27.07 6.10
C LEU A 118 7.41 -28.04 7.18
N PHE A 119 6.14 -27.95 7.56
CA PHE A 119 5.52 -28.78 8.59
C PHE A 119 5.59 -30.27 8.23
N ASP A 120 5.27 -30.63 6.98
CA ASP A 120 5.32 -32.02 6.54
C ASP A 120 6.75 -32.48 6.24
N ALA A 121 7.63 -31.61 5.74
CA ALA A 121 9.05 -31.92 5.59
C ALA A 121 9.72 -32.23 6.94
N ALA A 122 9.38 -31.49 8.01
CA ALA A 122 9.87 -31.76 9.36
C ALA A 122 9.45 -33.16 9.84
N LYS A 123 8.17 -33.53 9.71
CA LYS A 123 7.68 -34.89 10.05
C LYS A 123 8.40 -35.98 9.25
N ILE A 124 8.58 -35.76 7.95
CA ILE A 124 9.25 -36.72 7.06
C ILE A 124 10.76 -36.84 7.39
N ALA A 125 11.36 -35.79 7.95
CA ALA A 125 12.72 -35.80 8.49
C ALA A 125 12.82 -36.37 9.92
N GLY A 126 11.70 -36.74 10.56
CA GLY A 126 11.65 -37.31 11.91
C GLY A 126 11.41 -36.31 13.05
N PHE A 127 11.31 -35.02 12.75
CA PHE A 127 11.06 -33.96 13.73
C PHE A 127 9.56 -33.82 14.05
N ALA A 128 9.25 -33.36 15.26
CA ALA A 128 7.90 -32.97 15.62
C ALA A 128 7.69 -31.46 15.43
N PRO A 129 6.86 -31.03 14.45
CA PRO A 129 6.54 -29.62 14.25
C PRO A 129 5.38 -29.15 15.13
N ALA A 130 5.52 -27.95 15.67
CA ALA A 130 4.45 -27.15 16.27
C ALA A 130 4.41 -25.75 15.64
N GLY A 131 3.37 -24.96 15.89
CA GLY A 131 3.30 -23.58 15.39
C GLY A 131 1.90 -22.98 15.26
N VAL A 132 1.84 -21.73 14.81
CA VAL A 132 0.59 -20.99 14.54
C VAL A 132 0.72 -20.11 13.28
N GLY A 133 -0.37 -19.99 12.53
CA GLY A 133 -0.54 -18.98 11.50
C GLY A 133 -1.38 -17.81 12.01
N LEU A 134 -0.85 -16.59 11.90
CA LEU A 134 -1.54 -15.34 12.23
C LEU A 134 -1.89 -14.61 10.92
N PRO A 135 -3.10 -14.82 10.36
CA PRO A 135 -3.55 -14.10 9.19
C PRO A 135 -3.84 -12.63 9.53
N GLY A 136 -3.37 -11.72 8.70
CA GLY A 136 -3.67 -10.30 8.83
C GLY A 136 -5.15 -9.99 8.66
N LEU A 137 -5.62 -8.93 9.33
CA LEU A 137 -7.02 -8.50 9.30
C LEU A 137 -7.45 -7.85 7.98
N SER A 138 -6.52 -7.57 7.05
CA SER A 138 -6.85 -7.03 5.73
C SER A 138 -7.29 -8.15 4.77
N GLN A 139 -8.37 -7.91 4.03
CA GLN A 139 -8.92 -8.86 3.06
C GLN A 139 -8.01 -9.10 1.84
N ARG A 140 -7.04 -8.21 1.58
CA ARG A 140 -5.97 -8.32 0.56
C ARG A 140 -4.73 -7.59 1.03
N GLU A 141 -3.56 -8.03 0.58
CA GLU A 141 -2.28 -7.29 0.71
C GLU A 141 -1.85 -6.94 2.15
N GLY A 142 -2.45 -7.60 3.17
CA GLY A 142 -2.05 -7.44 4.56
C GLY A 142 -0.90 -8.37 4.96
N ALA A 143 -0.12 -7.95 5.94
CA ALA A 143 0.90 -8.76 6.60
C ALA A 143 0.33 -10.10 7.15
N THR A 144 1.03 -11.20 6.94
CA THR A 144 0.73 -12.53 7.51
C THR A 144 2.02 -13.14 8.04
N ILE A 145 1.97 -13.74 9.23
CA ILE A 145 3.13 -14.42 9.83
C ILE A 145 2.76 -15.83 10.28
N TYR A 146 3.67 -16.78 10.04
CA TYR A 146 3.53 -18.16 10.49
C TYR A 146 4.75 -18.50 11.32
N TYR A 147 4.56 -18.73 12.62
CA TYR A 147 5.62 -19.11 13.56
C TYR A 147 5.58 -20.62 13.75
N LEU A 148 6.73 -21.27 13.55
CA LEU A 148 6.90 -22.72 13.57
C LEU A 148 8.07 -23.09 14.50
N GLU A 149 7.95 -24.23 15.17
CA GLU A 149 8.95 -24.80 16.04
C GLU A 149 9.17 -26.27 15.67
N PHE A 150 10.42 -26.69 15.45
CA PHE A 150 10.76 -28.07 15.10
C PHE A 150 11.55 -28.73 16.22
N PHE A 151 10.90 -29.63 16.97
CA PHE A 151 11.48 -30.40 18.06
C PHE A 151 12.16 -31.66 17.51
N ALA A 152 13.37 -31.97 17.98
CA ALA A 152 14.10 -33.17 17.56
C ALA A 152 13.45 -34.46 18.06
N ASN A 153 12.95 -34.46 19.31
CA ASN A 153 12.21 -35.57 19.91
C ASN A 153 10.72 -35.20 20.01
N PRO A 154 9.77 -36.04 19.58
CA PRO A 154 8.34 -35.78 19.73
C PRO A 154 7.88 -35.60 21.18
N GLU A 155 8.55 -36.24 22.15
CA GLU A 155 8.21 -36.13 23.58
C GLU A 155 8.59 -34.76 24.19
N ASP A 156 9.53 -34.01 23.58
CA ASP A 156 9.90 -32.66 24.02
C ASP A 156 8.89 -31.57 23.54
N THR A 157 7.84 -31.94 22.78
CA THR A 157 6.88 -31.00 22.15
C THR A 157 5.93 -30.33 23.16
N SER A 158 6.48 -29.43 23.99
CA SER A 158 5.75 -28.68 25.02
C SER A 158 5.57 -27.20 24.63
N LEU A 159 4.54 -26.91 23.84
CA LEU A 159 4.26 -25.56 23.30
C LEU A 159 3.64 -24.63 24.36
N PHE A 160 4.46 -24.05 25.23
CA PHE A 160 4.01 -23.11 26.28
C PHE A 160 3.57 -21.73 25.76
N SER A 161 4.10 -21.29 24.62
CA SER A 161 3.71 -20.06 23.94
C SER A 161 3.82 -20.23 22.42
N PRO A 162 2.74 -20.08 21.64
CA PRO A 162 2.79 -20.21 20.18
C PRO A 162 3.24 -18.94 19.47
N PHE A 163 3.86 -17.96 20.16
CA PHE A 163 4.19 -16.65 19.60
C PHE A 163 5.70 -16.41 19.49
N PRO A 164 6.18 -15.80 18.39
CA PRO A 164 7.61 -15.51 18.21
C PRO A 164 8.10 -14.47 19.23
N GLU A 165 9.08 -14.85 20.04
CA GLU A 165 9.78 -13.92 20.92
C GLU A 165 10.82 -13.08 20.15
N LYS A 166 11.07 -11.85 20.62
CA LYS A 166 12.06 -10.96 20.02
C LYS A 166 13.48 -11.40 20.35
N GLY A 167 14.36 -11.40 19.36
CA GLY A 167 15.74 -11.85 19.48
C GLY A 167 15.93 -13.36 19.58
N GLN A 168 14.86 -14.16 19.42
CA GLN A 168 14.94 -15.63 19.56
C GLN A 168 14.81 -16.39 18.24
N VAL A 169 14.14 -15.84 17.21
CA VAL A 169 13.90 -16.57 15.95
C VAL A 169 15.22 -16.91 15.27
N GLN A 170 15.53 -18.20 15.08
CA GLN A 170 16.78 -18.61 14.44
C GLN A 170 16.73 -18.59 12.90
N ILE A 171 15.56 -18.84 12.29
CA ILE A 171 15.40 -18.80 10.84
C ILE A 171 14.23 -17.88 10.47
N LEU A 172 14.53 -16.78 9.78
CA LEU A 172 13.52 -15.86 9.24
C LEU A 172 13.37 -16.09 7.74
N ILE A 173 12.14 -16.46 7.33
CA ILE A 173 11.80 -16.76 5.95
C ILE A 173 10.89 -15.66 5.40
N GLY A 174 11.27 -15.07 4.26
CA GLY A 174 10.49 -13.99 3.62
C GLY A 174 9.93 -14.40 2.28
N LEU A 175 8.61 -14.33 2.08
CA LEU A 175 8.01 -14.49 0.74
C LEU A 175 7.91 -13.16 -0.04
N GLU A 176 8.20 -12.03 0.61
CA GLU A 176 8.18 -10.67 0.06
C GLU A 176 9.19 -9.80 0.85
N LEU A 177 9.84 -8.84 0.18
CA LEU A 177 10.98 -8.11 0.74
C LEU A 177 10.64 -7.20 1.94
N LEU A 178 9.52 -6.48 1.91
CA LEU A 178 9.12 -5.60 3.00
C LEU A 178 8.62 -6.39 4.20
N GLU A 179 7.89 -7.50 4.00
CA GLU A 179 7.51 -8.35 5.12
C GLU A 179 8.72 -8.97 5.81
N LEU A 180 9.75 -9.34 5.05
CA LEU A 180 11.06 -9.77 5.57
C LEU A 180 11.77 -8.66 6.34
N LEU A 181 11.88 -7.45 5.76
CA LEU A 181 12.50 -6.29 6.39
C LEU A 181 11.74 -5.85 7.66
N ARG A 182 10.41 -5.87 7.64
CA ARG A 182 9.54 -5.52 8.77
C ARG A 182 9.71 -6.50 9.92
N ALA A 183 9.92 -7.79 9.63
CA ALA A 183 10.22 -8.79 10.65
C ALA A 183 11.62 -8.59 11.29
N VAL A 184 12.63 -8.21 10.49
CA VAL A 184 13.96 -7.80 11.00
C VAL A 184 13.84 -6.54 11.87
N GLN A 185 13.20 -5.47 11.38
CA GLN A 185 13.00 -4.21 12.12
C GLN A 185 12.15 -4.38 13.39
N SER A 186 11.22 -5.34 13.39
CA SER A 186 10.47 -5.71 14.60
C SER A 186 11.34 -6.36 15.68
N GLY A 187 12.55 -6.81 15.34
CA GLY A 187 13.51 -7.42 16.25
C GLY A 187 13.24 -8.90 16.54
N TYR A 188 12.67 -9.66 15.60
CA TYR A 188 12.39 -11.09 15.82
C TYR A 188 13.63 -11.99 15.71
N LEU A 189 14.51 -11.70 14.74
CA LEU A 189 15.70 -12.49 14.42
C LEU A 189 16.71 -12.48 15.58
N SER A 190 17.31 -13.64 15.88
CA SER A 190 18.38 -13.79 16.86
C SER A 190 19.77 -13.39 16.31
N THR A 191 20.75 -13.20 17.20
CA THR A 191 22.11 -12.72 16.86
C THR A 191 22.85 -13.58 15.84
N ASP A 192 22.62 -14.89 15.88
CA ASP A 192 23.26 -15.89 15.01
C ASP A 192 22.31 -16.40 13.92
N GLY A 193 21.15 -15.75 13.80
CA GLY A 193 20.03 -16.14 12.95
C GLY A 193 20.33 -16.05 11.46
N VAL A 194 19.49 -16.73 10.68
CA VAL A 194 19.62 -16.89 9.24
C VAL A 194 18.38 -16.31 8.52
N ILE A 195 18.61 -15.61 7.42
CA ILE A 195 17.57 -15.12 6.51
C ILE A 195 17.55 -15.97 5.24
N VAL A 196 16.37 -16.41 4.82
CA VAL A 196 16.13 -17.03 3.49
C VAL A 196 14.88 -16.40 2.88
N GLY A 197 14.95 -15.68 1.75
CA GLY A 197 13.76 -15.00 1.26
C GLY A 197 13.76 -14.52 -0.19
N SER A 198 12.57 -14.16 -0.64
CA SER A 198 12.35 -13.48 -1.92
C SER A 198 12.60 -11.98 -1.78
N THR A 199 13.39 -11.39 -2.67
CA THR A 199 13.47 -9.91 -2.80
C THR A 199 12.34 -9.33 -3.66
N HIS A 200 11.48 -10.18 -4.22
CA HIS A 200 10.38 -9.75 -5.07
C HIS A 200 9.46 -8.77 -4.35
N ARG A 201 9.03 -7.74 -5.08
CA ARG A 201 8.27 -6.60 -4.55
C ARG A 201 6.79 -6.72 -4.84
N VAL A 202 6.00 -6.89 -3.79
CA VAL A 202 4.54 -6.78 -3.87
C VAL A 202 4.15 -5.53 -3.12
N LEU A 203 4.08 -4.40 -3.85
CA LEU A 203 3.69 -3.11 -3.28
C LEU A 203 2.44 -3.26 -2.41
N THR A 204 2.57 -3.03 -1.11
CA THR A 204 1.49 -3.26 -0.15
C THR A 204 0.44 -2.15 -0.25
N ALA A 205 -0.71 -2.33 0.41
CA ALA A 205 -1.70 -1.26 0.52
C ALA A 205 -1.08 0.01 1.14
N ASP A 206 -0.21 -0.14 2.15
CA ASP A 206 0.43 0.98 2.84
C ASP A 206 1.56 1.64 2.04
N GLU A 207 2.13 0.97 1.02
CA GLU A 207 3.00 1.62 0.01
C GLU A 207 2.22 2.31 -1.10
N LYS A 208 1.05 1.77 -1.49
CA LYS A 208 0.18 2.34 -2.54
C LYS A 208 -0.62 3.57 -2.08
N LEU A 209 -0.72 3.78 -0.77
CA LEU A 209 -1.58 4.81 -0.17
C LEU A 209 -0.95 6.21 -0.11
N PRO A 210 0.34 6.39 0.28
CA PRO A 210 1.02 7.68 0.21
C PRO A 210 1.35 8.08 -1.23
N ILE A 211 1.32 9.37 -1.54
CA ILE A 211 1.87 9.86 -2.81
C ILE A 211 3.39 10.08 -2.68
N LYS A 212 3.90 10.32 -1.45
CA LYS A 212 5.31 10.22 -1.06
C LYS A 212 5.42 9.39 0.21
N GLY A 213 6.30 8.41 0.14
CA GLY A 213 6.77 7.59 1.24
C GLY A 213 8.14 7.03 0.84
N GLY A 214 8.94 6.62 1.81
CA GLY A 214 10.18 5.91 1.51
C GLY A 214 9.89 4.52 0.99
N PHE A 215 9.66 4.38 -0.32
CA PHE A 215 9.73 3.08 -1.01
C PHE A 215 11.10 2.48 -0.69
N VAL A 216 11.16 1.50 0.23
CA VAL A 216 12.46 0.91 0.59
C VAL A 216 12.90 0.09 -0.62
N THR A 217 13.89 0.59 -1.35
CA THR A 217 14.38 -0.08 -2.56
C THR A 217 15.11 -1.36 -2.18
N GLU A 218 15.26 -2.29 -3.12
CA GLU A 218 16.08 -3.49 -2.92
C GLU A 218 17.51 -3.12 -2.49
N GLN A 219 18.05 -2.06 -3.08
CA GLN A 219 19.34 -1.44 -2.74
C GLN A 219 19.41 -0.87 -1.30
N GLN A 220 18.30 -0.43 -0.72
CA GLN A 220 18.22 0.03 0.68
C GLN A 220 17.95 -1.11 1.67
N ALA A 221 17.16 -2.11 1.27
CA ALA A 221 16.80 -3.24 2.13
C ALA A 221 17.94 -4.25 2.28
N LEU A 222 18.60 -4.63 1.18
CA LEU A 222 19.64 -5.67 1.18
C LEU A 222 20.78 -5.39 2.20
N PRO A 223 21.36 -4.17 2.32
CA PRO A 223 22.40 -3.89 3.33
C PRO A 223 21.92 -4.03 4.78
N ILE A 224 20.61 -3.91 5.05
CA ILE A 224 20.02 -4.12 6.37
C ILE A 224 19.89 -5.63 6.62
N LEU A 225 19.34 -6.38 5.66
CA LEU A 225 19.19 -7.84 5.77
C LEU A 225 20.54 -8.56 5.92
N HIS A 226 21.54 -8.21 5.10
CA HIS A 226 22.89 -8.77 5.19
C HIS A 226 23.63 -8.40 6.48
N ARG A 227 23.25 -7.32 7.18
CA ARG A 227 23.82 -6.94 8.48
C ARG A 227 23.11 -7.61 9.65
N ALA A 228 21.84 -7.95 9.49
CA ALA A 228 21.00 -8.50 10.57
C ALA A 228 21.19 -10.00 10.79
N ALA A 229 21.67 -10.75 9.80
CA ALA A 229 21.78 -12.21 9.85
C ALA A 229 23.23 -12.69 9.69
N ARG A 230 23.58 -13.77 10.40
CA ARG A 230 24.85 -14.50 10.23
C ARG A 230 25.01 -15.09 8.82
N GLN A 231 23.89 -15.39 8.17
CA GLN A 231 23.80 -15.90 6.80
C GLN A 231 22.50 -15.36 6.18
N CYS A 232 22.57 -14.85 4.95
CA CYS A 232 21.45 -14.24 4.25
C CYS A 232 21.40 -14.77 2.82
N ILE A 233 20.34 -15.48 2.45
CA ILE A 233 20.10 -16.03 1.11
C ILE A 233 18.86 -15.37 0.55
N VAL A 234 19.06 -14.39 -0.33
CA VAL A 234 17.97 -13.58 -0.89
C VAL A 234 18.15 -13.38 -2.39
N PHE A 235 17.07 -13.51 -3.14
CA PHE A 235 16.97 -13.31 -4.59
C PHE A 235 15.51 -13.09 -4.98
N ASP A 236 15.21 -12.49 -6.13
CA ASP A 236 13.82 -12.36 -6.58
C ASP A 236 13.32 -13.73 -7.08
N ALA A 237 12.48 -14.39 -6.28
CA ALA A 237 12.00 -15.73 -6.58
C ALA A 237 10.97 -15.76 -7.74
N VAL A 238 10.42 -14.62 -8.14
CA VAL A 238 9.51 -14.49 -9.30
C VAL A 238 10.33 -14.26 -10.59
N LYS A 239 11.36 -13.41 -10.58
CA LYS A 239 12.36 -13.34 -11.66
C LYS A 239 13.02 -14.71 -11.87
N ALA A 240 13.36 -15.43 -10.78
CA ALA A 240 13.88 -16.79 -10.84
C ALA A 240 12.90 -17.78 -11.52
N ALA A 241 11.60 -17.67 -11.25
CA ALA A 241 10.58 -18.48 -11.92
C ALA A 241 10.53 -18.18 -13.42
N THR A 242 10.47 -16.91 -13.81
CA THR A 242 10.45 -16.47 -15.21
C THR A 242 11.69 -16.95 -15.97
N PHE A 243 12.89 -16.81 -15.37
CA PHE A 243 14.15 -17.31 -15.92
C PHE A 243 14.17 -18.84 -16.09
N ALA A 244 13.49 -19.61 -15.22
CA ALA A 244 13.34 -21.05 -15.35
C ALA A 244 12.32 -21.51 -16.44
N GLY A 245 11.71 -20.57 -17.17
CA GLY A 245 10.58 -20.84 -18.06
C GLY A 245 9.34 -21.30 -17.29
N LEU A 246 9.18 -20.84 -16.05
CA LEU A 246 8.06 -21.13 -15.16
C LEU A 246 7.28 -19.84 -14.84
N SER A 247 6.07 -20.00 -14.36
CA SER A 247 5.24 -18.89 -13.88
C SER A 247 5.63 -18.48 -12.46
N GLU A 248 5.40 -17.20 -12.13
CA GLU A 248 5.49 -16.59 -10.78
C GLU A 248 5.07 -17.50 -9.60
N ARG A 249 3.99 -18.28 -9.76
CA ARG A 249 3.51 -19.24 -8.74
C ARG A 249 4.53 -20.34 -8.36
N ALA A 250 5.63 -20.48 -9.09
CA ALA A 250 6.76 -21.34 -8.75
C ALA A 250 7.66 -20.76 -7.65
N ALA A 251 7.60 -19.45 -7.38
CA ALA A 251 8.49 -18.73 -6.47
C ALA A 251 8.62 -19.42 -5.09
N ASN A 252 7.49 -19.84 -4.49
CA ASN A 252 7.49 -20.53 -3.20
C ASN A 252 8.23 -21.88 -3.25
N ALA A 253 8.11 -22.64 -4.35
CA ALA A 253 8.79 -23.92 -4.50
C ALA A 253 10.28 -23.75 -4.86
N ILE A 254 10.63 -22.70 -5.62
CA ILE A 254 12.04 -22.31 -5.88
C ILE A 254 12.72 -21.89 -4.57
N LEU A 255 12.05 -21.07 -3.75
CA LEU A 255 12.56 -20.64 -2.45
C LEU A 255 12.67 -21.82 -1.46
N LEU A 256 11.72 -22.77 -1.48
CA LEU A 256 11.84 -24.01 -0.70
C LEU A 256 13.01 -24.88 -1.16
N GLY A 257 13.30 -24.91 -2.47
CA GLY A 257 14.49 -25.56 -3.03
C GLY A 257 15.78 -24.89 -2.58
N ALA A 258 15.83 -23.55 -2.58
CA ALA A 258 16.99 -22.81 -2.09
C ALA A 258 17.20 -22.99 -0.58
N LEU A 259 16.13 -23.07 0.21
CA LEU A 259 16.18 -23.43 1.63
C LEU A 259 16.73 -24.85 1.82
N ALA A 260 16.24 -25.83 1.07
CA ALA A 260 16.74 -27.20 1.15
C ALA A 260 18.22 -27.32 0.75
N ALA A 261 18.67 -26.55 -0.25
CA ALA A 261 20.08 -26.46 -0.66
C ALA A 261 20.93 -25.49 0.18
N SER A 262 20.36 -24.87 1.21
CA SER A 262 21.11 -24.02 2.15
C SER A 262 21.65 -24.80 3.35
N GLU A 263 21.12 -25.99 3.62
CA GLU A 263 21.43 -26.84 4.78
C GLU A 263 21.17 -26.17 6.15
N VAL A 264 20.41 -25.06 6.15
CA VAL A 264 20.02 -24.27 7.34
C VAL A 264 18.99 -25.03 8.21
N LEU A 265 18.23 -25.93 7.61
CA LEU A 265 17.40 -26.92 8.30
C LEU A 265 18.05 -28.31 8.18
N PRO A 266 18.09 -29.13 9.24
CA PRO A 266 18.66 -30.48 9.22
C PRO A 266 17.75 -31.51 8.52
N PHE A 267 16.99 -31.10 7.51
CA PHE A 267 16.04 -31.93 6.78
C PHE A 267 16.66 -32.33 5.44
N PRO A 268 16.72 -33.63 5.08
CA PRO A 268 17.28 -34.03 3.79
C PRO A 268 16.41 -33.51 2.64
N PRO A 269 16.97 -33.14 1.46
CA PRO A 269 16.20 -32.68 0.30
C PRO A 269 15.06 -33.61 -0.14
N ASN A 270 15.13 -34.91 0.18
CA ASN A 270 14.05 -35.87 -0.06
C ASN A 270 12.80 -35.65 0.82
N ALA A 271 12.93 -35.05 2.00
CA ALA A 271 11.81 -34.74 2.88
C ALA A 271 10.94 -33.62 2.29
N PHE A 272 11.57 -32.58 1.73
CA PHE A 272 10.87 -31.49 1.03
C PHE A 272 10.15 -31.98 -0.23
N ARG A 273 10.76 -32.88 -1.02
CA ARG A 273 10.10 -33.52 -2.18
C ARG A 273 8.82 -34.24 -1.75
N LYS A 274 8.93 -35.11 -0.75
CA LYS A 274 7.78 -35.84 -0.18
C LYS A 274 6.73 -34.92 0.45
N ALA A 275 7.10 -33.76 0.97
CA ALA A 275 6.14 -32.77 1.47
C ALA A 275 5.35 -32.10 0.34
N ILE A 276 5.99 -31.79 -0.79
CA ILE A 276 5.31 -31.31 -2.01
C ILE A 276 4.37 -32.39 -2.55
N GLU A 277 4.80 -33.65 -2.58
CA GLU A 277 3.98 -34.80 -2.99
C GLU A 277 2.77 -35.02 -2.06
N HIS A 278 2.99 -35.03 -0.74
CA HIS A 278 1.95 -35.22 0.27
C HIS A 278 0.87 -34.13 0.23
N TYR A 279 1.26 -32.88 -0.04
CA TYR A 279 0.33 -31.77 -0.19
C TYR A 279 -0.55 -31.88 -1.45
N GLY A 280 -0.16 -32.69 -2.45
CA GLY A 280 -0.99 -33.09 -3.60
C GLY A 280 -1.30 -32.00 -4.65
N VAL A 281 -1.15 -30.71 -4.33
CA VAL A 281 -1.47 -29.61 -5.26
C VAL A 281 -0.33 -29.38 -6.25
N ALA A 282 -0.63 -29.56 -7.54
CA ALA A 282 0.26 -29.26 -8.67
C ALA A 282 1.67 -29.88 -8.57
N VAL A 283 1.77 -31.09 -7.99
CA VAL A 283 3.01 -31.77 -7.59
C VAL A 283 4.12 -31.68 -8.65
N ASN A 284 3.89 -32.13 -9.89
CA ASN A 284 4.92 -32.12 -10.94
C ASN A 284 5.47 -30.72 -11.28
N PHE A 285 4.64 -29.68 -11.18
CA PHE A 285 5.05 -28.29 -11.39
C PHE A 285 5.88 -27.78 -10.21
N ASN A 286 5.44 -28.06 -8.98
CA ASN A 286 6.13 -27.65 -7.76
C ASN A 286 7.46 -28.41 -7.57
N LEU A 287 7.53 -29.70 -7.92
CA LEU A 287 8.79 -30.47 -7.94
C LEU A 287 9.77 -29.91 -8.98
N ARG A 288 9.34 -29.62 -10.22
CA ARG A 288 10.22 -28.99 -11.22
C ARG A 288 10.75 -27.63 -10.75
N ALA A 289 9.93 -26.85 -10.07
CA ALA A 289 10.34 -25.58 -9.45
C ALA A 289 11.34 -25.79 -8.29
N PHE A 290 11.12 -26.81 -7.46
CA PHE A 290 12.02 -27.20 -6.36
C PHE A 290 13.40 -27.69 -6.84
N GLU A 291 13.46 -28.53 -7.89
CA GLU A 291 14.74 -28.95 -8.51
C GLU A 291 15.51 -27.81 -9.20
N PHE A 292 14.80 -26.74 -9.59
CA PHE A 292 15.44 -25.50 -10.04
C PHE A 292 15.96 -24.69 -8.85
N GLY A 293 15.16 -24.59 -7.77
CA GLY A 293 15.52 -23.95 -6.49
C GLY A 293 16.73 -24.57 -5.80
N LEU A 294 16.85 -25.89 -5.79
CA LEU A 294 18.03 -26.60 -5.23
C LEU A 294 19.35 -26.17 -5.86
N ARG A 295 19.30 -25.62 -7.08
CA ARG A 295 20.47 -25.18 -7.85
C ARG A 295 20.67 -23.66 -7.83
N TYR A 296 20.09 -22.95 -6.84
CA TYR A 296 20.17 -21.48 -6.76
C TYR A 296 21.59 -20.92 -6.91
N ARG A 297 22.59 -21.60 -6.34
CA ARG A 297 24.02 -21.23 -6.44
C ARG A 297 24.59 -21.25 -7.87
N GLU A 298 23.89 -21.85 -8.84
CA GLU A 298 24.26 -21.85 -10.27
C GLU A 298 23.74 -20.62 -11.03
N TRP A 299 22.73 -19.92 -10.50
CA TRP A 299 21.98 -18.89 -11.24
C TRP A 299 21.62 -17.61 -10.47
N SER A 300 21.74 -17.57 -9.13
CA SER A 300 21.44 -16.38 -8.31
C SER A 300 22.13 -15.12 -8.85
N ASP A 301 23.43 -15.23 -9.08
CA ASP A 301 24.31 -14.11 -9.41
C ASP A 301 24.07 -13.59 -10.84
N LYS A 302 23.37 -14.39 -11.67
CA LYS A 302 22.96 -14.05 -13.04
C LYS A 302 21.63 -13.30 -13.06
N LEU A 303 20.75 -13.51 -12.08
CA LEU A 303 19.50 -12.73 -11.96
C LEU A 303 19.78 -11.25 -11.70
N ASN A 304 20.80 -10.93 -10.91
CA ASN A 304 21.20 -9.56 -10.62
C ASN A 304 21.77 -8.84 -11.87
N GLN A 305 22.20 -9.58 -12.90
CA GLN A 305 22.67 -9.01 -14.17
C GLN A 305 21.52 -8.75 -15.16
N LEU A 306 20.31 -9.28 -14.89
CA LEU A 306 19.10 -9.10 -15.70
C LEU A 306 18.25 -7.89 -15.27
N GLU A 307 18.70 -7.07 -14.31
CA GLU A 307 17.95 -5.92 -13.79
C GLU A 307 17.55 -4.90 -14.87
N ASN A 308 18.30 -4.82 -15.99
CA ASN A 308 18.10 -3.80 -17.03
C ASN A 308 16.94 -4.07 -18.01
N GLU A 309 16.36 -5.28 -18.05
CA GLU A 309 15.39 -5.66 -19.11
C GLU A 309 13.91 -5.61 -18.69
N THR A 310 13.60 -5.43 -17.40
CA THR A 310 12.20 -5.40 -16.93
C THR A 310 11.60 -4.00 -17.12
N MET A 311 11.35 -3.61 -18.38
CA MET A 311 10.69 -2.35 -18.73
C MET A 311 9.44 -2.13 -17.88
N THR A 312 9.45 -1.06 -17.09
CA THR A 312 8.32 -0.66 -16.25
C THR A 312 7.12 -0.30 -17.13
N GLU A 313 5.90 -0.50 -16.63
CA GLU A 313 4.66 -0.19 -17.38
C GLU A 313 4.62 1.26 -17.92
N TRP A 314 5.26 2.19 -17.20
CA TRP A 314 5.42 3.61 -17.54
C TRP A 314 6.33 3.87 -18.76
N GLU A 315 7.28 2.98 -19.04
CA GLU A 315 8.21 3.06 -20.18
C GLU A 315 7.59 2.55 -21.47
N GLN A 316 6.46 1.83 -21.37
CA GLN A 316 5.61 1.45 -22.51
C GLN A 316 4.69 2.59 -22.97
N ILE A 317 4.65 3.72 -22.25
CA ILE A 317 3.96 4.93 -22.70
C ILE A 317 4.86 5.64 -23.72
N PRO A 318 4.45 5.75 -25.00
CA PRO A 318 5.30 6.34 -26.03
C PRO A 318 5.58 7.80 -25.73
N GLU A 319 6.76 8.27 -26.15
CA GLU A 319 7.13 9.67 -26.00
C GLU A 319 6.16 10.58 -26.78
N PRO A 320 5.63 11.65 -26.16
CA PRO A 320 4.68 12.52 -26.83
C PRO A 320 5.40 13.42 -27.84
N ASP A 321 4.82 13.55 -29.04
CA ASP A 321 5.22 14.60 -29.97
C ASP A 321 4.81 15.97 -29.39
N LEU A 322 5.77 16.63 -28.74
CA LEU A 322 5.59 17.94 -28.14
C LEU A 322 5.82 19.05 -29.17
N PRO A 323 4.81 19.93 -29.40
CA PRO A 323 4.99 21.13 -30.21
C PRO A 323 6.12 22.00 -29.68
N GLU A 324 6.90 22.57 -30.59
CA GLU A 324 8.10 23.38 -30.31
C GLU A 324 7.99 24.37 -29.13
N PRO A 325 6.94 25.23 -28.99
CA PRO A 325 6.85 26.13 -27.84
C PRO A 325 6.65 25.41 -26.49
N VAL A 326 6.01 24.25 -26.49
CA VAL A 326 5.82 23.42 -25.27
C VAL A 326 7.13 22.73 -24.91
N ARG A 327 7.87 22.23 -25.91
CA ARG A 327 9.19 21.62 -25.76
C ARG A 327 10.19 22.60 -25.15
N ARG A 328 10.35 23.79 -25.74
CA ARG A 328 11.23 24.87 -25.23
C ARG A 328 10.87 25.29 -23.80
N LYS A 329 9.58 25.32 -23.46
CA LYS A 329 9.13 25.64 -22.08
C LYS A 329 9.48 24.52 -21.09
N MET A 330 9.37 23.25 -21.50
CA MET A 330 9.81 22.12 -20.69
C MET A 330 11.34 22.14 -20.47
N GLU A 331 12.11 22.44 -21.52
CA GLU A 331 13.57 22.57 -21.46
C GLU A 331 13.99 23.73 -20.54
N ALA A 332 13.35 24.91 -20.66
CA ALA A 332 13.62 26.07 -19.80
C ALA A 332 13.23 25.87 -18.31
N LEU A 333 12.40 24.87 -18.00
CA LEU A 333 12.05 24.45 -16.64
C LEU A 333 12.84 23.21 -16.19
N SER A 334 13.67 22.61 -17.04
CA SER A 334 14.51 21.45 -16.72
C SER A 334 15.83 21.89 -16.07
N LEU A 335 15.73 22.43 -14.86
CA LEU A 335 16.83 23.15 -14.18
C LEU A 335 17.89 22.23 -13.54
N ASP A 336 17.50 21.01 -13.21
CA ASP A 336 18.39 19.92 -12.79
C ASP A 336 17.82 18.57 -13.27
N ASP A 337 18.59 17.48 -13.10
CA ASP A 337 18.22 16.14 -13.58
C ASP A 337 16.94 15.59 -12.92
N GLU A 338 16.67 15.96 -11.66
CA GLU A 338 15.48 15.53 -10.91
C GLU A 338 14.22 16.15 -11.50
N LEU A 339 14.24 17.47 -11.71
CA LEU A 339 13.13 18.21 -12.32
C LEU A 339 13.00 17.84 -13.81
N ALA A 340 14.10 17.69 -14.54
CA ALA A 340 14.09 17.22 -15.94
C ALA A 340 13.47 15.82 -16.08
N SER A 341 13.77 14.89 -15.17
CA SER A 341 13.16 13.56 -15.13
C SER A 341 11.66 13.65 -14.82
N THR A 342 11.28 14.45 -13.82
CA THR A 342 9.88 14.67 -13.43
C THR A 342 9.07 15.29 -14.56
N LEU A 343 9.62 16.26 -15.28
CA LEU A 343 9.01 16.91 -16.44
C LEU A 343 8.81 15.94 -17.62
N LYS A 344 9.79 15.06 -17.91
CA LYS A 344 9.65 14.01 -18.95
C LYS A 344 8.55 13.00 -18.60
N GLN A 345 8.47 12.59 -17.33
CA GLN A 345 7.41 11.70 -16.85
C GLN A 345 6.04 12.37 -16.91
N ALA A 346 5.93 13.63 -16.46
CA ALA A 346 4.71 14.43 -16.55
C ALA A 346 4.27 14.66 -18.01
N ALA A 347 5.21 14.85 -18.95
CA ALA A 347 4.92 14.97 -20.38
C ALA A 347 4.25 13.70 -20.92
N ARG A 348 4.88 12.53 -20.73
CA ARG A 348 4.33 11.22 -21.13
C ARG A 348 2.94 11.01 -20.53
N TRP A 349 2.80 11.23 -19.22
CA TRP A 349 1.55 10.99 -18.49
C TRP A 349 0.41 11.93 -18.90
N LEU A 350 0.63 13.25 -18.93
CA LEU A 350 -0.41 14.25 -19.21
C LEU A 350 -0.81 14.30 -20.69
N CYS A 351 0.11 14.06 -21.62
CA CYS A 351 -0.22 13.94 -23.04
C CYS A 351 -1.01 12.66 -23.33
N HIS A 352 -0.63 11.54 -22.71
CA HIS A 352 -1.39 10.29 -22.79
C HIS A 352 -2.79 10.47 -22.16
N TYR A 353 -2.88 11.07 -20.97
CA TYR A 353 -4.14 11.35 -20.27
C TYR A 353 -5.07 12.26 -21.08
N GLN A 354 -4.55 13.36 -21.62
CA GLN A 354 -5.30 14.39 -22.36
C GLN A 354 -4.63 14.74 -23.70
N ASP A 355 -3.72 15.72 -23.73
CA ASP A 355 -3.00 16.18 -24.92
C ASP A 355 -1.86 17.14 -24.54
N ALA A 356 -1.03 17.53 -25.52
CA ALA A 356 0.11 18.44 -25.30
C ALA A 356 -0.30 19.87 -24.88
N ARG A 357 -1.55 20.31 -25.11
CA ARG A 357 -2.04 21.61 -24.59
C ARG A 357 -2.36 21.50 -23.10
N TYR A 358 -2.80 20.33 -22.64
CA TYR A 358 -2.97 20.07 -21.21
C TYR A 358 -1.62 19.98 -20.48
N PHE A 359 -0.61 19.38 -21.10
CA PHE A 359 0.77 19.45 -20.59
C PHE A 359 1.33 20.88 -20.58
N ALA A 360 1.02 21.72 -21.59
CA ALA A 360 1.40 23.13 -21.56
C ALA A 360 0.85 23.86 -20.33
N ARG A 361 -0.43 23.64 -19.94
CA ARG A 361 -1.01 24.22 -18.71
C ARG A 361 -0.30 23.76 -17.43
N TYR A 362 0.17 22.52 -17.39
CA TYR A 362 0.99 22.03 -16.28
C TYR A 362 2.29 22.83 -16.16
N LEU A 363 2.97 23.10 -17.28
CA LEU A 363 4.15 23.98 -17.32
C LEU A 363 3.81 25.44 -17.00
N ASP A 364 2.61 25.94 -17.34
CA ASP A 364 2.14 27.28 -16.97
C ASP A 364 1.99 27.43 -15.45
N CYS A 365 1.30 26.50 -14.81
CA CYS A 365 1.16 26.47 -13.35
C CYS A 365 2.51 26.26 -12.65
N LEU A 366 3.39 25.40 -13.17
CA LEU A 366 4.69 25.13 -12.57
C LEU A 366 5.65 26.33 -12.69
N GLN A 367 5.64 27.05 -13.82
CA GLN A 367 6.44 28.27 -14.00
C GLN A 367 6.10 29.32 -12.94
N ALA A 368 4.80 29.58 -12.70
CA ALA A 368 4.35 30.59 -11.75
C ALA A 368 4.73 30.27 -10.27
N ILE A 369 4.94 29.00 -9.93
CA ILE A 369 5.51 28.60 -8.64
C ILE A 369 7.04 28.70 -8.67
N CYS A 370 7.69 28.25 -9.74
CA CYS A 370 9.15 28.26 -9.87
C CYS A 370 9.75 29.68 -9.85
N GLU A 371 9.07 30.66 -10.44
CA GLU A 371 9.49 32.06 -10.40
C GLU A 371 9.55 32.60 -8.97
N ARG A 372 8.59 32.22 -8.11
CA ARG A 372 8.52 32.63 -6.70
C ARG A 372 9.44 31.83 -5.79
N ASP A 373 9.53 30.51 -5.99
CA ASP A 373 10.42 29.62 -5.23
C ASP A 373 11.89 30.06 -5.38
N ARG A 374 12.30 30.51 -6.58
CA ARG A 374 13.63 31.10 -6.85
C ARG A 374 13.94 32.37 -6.05
N GLU A 375 12.92 33.15 -5.68
CA GLU A 375 13.09 34.35 -4.84
C GLU A 375 13.33 33.96 -3.36
N CYS A 376 12.82 32.81 -2.94
CA CYS A 376 12.98 32.27 -1.58
C CYS A 376 14.21 31.38 -1.40
N SER A 377 14.55 30.54 -2.38
CA SER A 377 15.58 29.50 -2.26
C SER A 377 16.19 29.09 -3.60
N SER A 378 17.48 28.72 -3.57
CA SER A 378 18.19 28.15 -4.73
C SER A 378 17.97 26.65 -4.93
N ASN A 379 17.41 25.93 -3.95
CA ASN A 379 17.26 24.46 -4.00
C ASN A 379 15.92 23.96 -4.58
N LEU A 380 14.96 24.88 -4.80
CA LEU A 380 13.69 24.68 -5.49
C LEU A 380 12.85 23.47 -5.02
N LEU A 381 12.90 23.18 -3.72
CA LEU A 381 12.18 22.04 -3.13
C LEU A 381 10.65 22.16 -3.27
N VAL A 382 10.12 23.39 -3.22
CA VAL A 382 8.69 23.65 -3.39
C VAL A 382 8.26 23.39 -4.84
N THR A 383 9.04 23.84 -5.82
CA THR A 383 8.85 23.59 -7.26
C THR A 383 8.88 22.10 -7.57
N LYS A 384 9.87 21.36 -7.05
CA LYS A 384 10.01 19.91 -7.26
C LYS A 384 8.81 19.15 -6.70
N GLU A 385 8.37 19.48 -5.49
CA GLU A 385 7.23 18.84 -4.85
C GLU A 385 5.91 19.18 -5.57
N VAL A 386 5.72 20.44 -5.99
CA VAL A 386 4.57 20.85 -6.81
C VAL A 386 4.60 20.17 -8.18
N ALA A 387 5.73 20.10 -8.88
CA ALA A 387 5.86 19.45 -10.19
C ALA A 387 5.36 18.00 -10.14
N ARG A 388 5.79 17.26 -9.13
CA ARG A 388 5.46 15.85 -8.92
C ARG A 388 3.98 15.65 -8.58
N ILE A 389 3.45 16.41 -7.61
CA ILE A 389 2.06 16.29 -7.14
C ILE A 389 1.06 16.82 -8.17
N LEU A 390 1.35 17.95 -8.84
CA LEU A 390 0.47 18.58 -9.83
C LEU A 390 0.21 17.66 -11.02
N ALA A 391 1.22 16.93 -11.51
CA ALA A 391 1.07 15.99 -12.61
C ALA A 391 0.09 14.84 -12.27
N LEU A 392 0.15 14.33 -11.04
CA LEU A 392 -0.78 13.31 -10.54
C LEU A 392 -2.19 13.87 -10.37
N ARG A 393 -2.34 15.05 -9.74
CA ARG A 393 -3.64 15.68 -9.51
C ARG A 393 -4.35 16.11 -10.80
N MET A 394 -3.61 16.53 -11.82
CA MET A 394 -4.16 16.84 -13.15
C MET A 394 -4.63 15.58 -13.90
N ALA A 395 -4.08 14.41 -13.60
CA ALA A 395 -4.38 13.15 -14.28
C ALA A 395 -5.40 12.26 -13.51
N TYR A 396 -6.33 12.89 -12.80
CA TYR A 396 -7.34 12.21 -11.97
C TYR A 396 -8.18 11.18 -12.74
N GLU A 397 -8.60 10.11 -12.06
CA GLU A 397 -9.49 9.10 -12.65
C GLU A 397 -10.92 9.63 -12.77
N ASP A 398 -11.34 9.93 -14.00
CA ASP A 398 -12.75 10.05 -14.37
C ASP A 398 -13.23 8.81 -15.13
N ALA A 399 -14.54 8.68 -15.31
CA ALA A 399 -15.13 7.57 -16.05
C ALA A 399 -14.60 7.46 -17.50
N ILE A 400 -14.11 8.55 -18.10
CA ILE A 400 -13.40 8.54 -19.40
C ILE A 400 -12.04 7.84 -19.26
N ARG A 401 -11.24 8.18 -18.24
CA ARG A 401 -9.93 7.56 -17.96
C ARG A 401 -10.09 6.10 -17.56
N VAL A 402 -11.03 5.78 -16.69
CA VAL A 402 -11.37 4.40 -16.32
C VAL A 402 -11.76 3.61 -17.56
N ALA A 403 -12.59 4.16 -18.45
CA ALA A 403 -12.97 3.48 -19.70
C ALA A 403 -11.80 3.30 -20.69
N GLN A 404 -10.84 4.24 -20.73
CA GLN A 404 -9.58 4.04 -21.45
C GLN A 404 -8.80 2.84 -20.88
N LEU A 405 -8.50 2.86 -19.58
CA LEU A 405 -7.73 1.80 -18.90
C LEU A 405 -8.39 0.41 -19.04
N LYS A 406 -9.72 0.35 -18.89
CA LYS A 406 -10.48 -0.90 -19.03
C LYS A 406 -10.52 -1.45 -20.47
N THR A 407 -10.24 -0.63 -21.50
CA THR A 407 -10.23 -1.03 -22.93
C THR A 407 -8.85 -1.02 -23.59
N GLN A 408 -7.77 -0.80 -22.83
CA GLN A 408 -6.38 -0.93 -23.33
C GLN A 408 -6.06 -2.38 -23.71
N ARG A 409 -5.36 -2.57 -24.83
CA ARG A 409 -4.94 -3.90 -25.32
C ARG A 409 -4.02 -4.63 -24.32
N GLN A 410 -3.01 -3.91 -23.78
CA GLN A 410 -2.07 -4.41 -22.77
C GLN A 410 -2.76 -5.00 -21.53
N ARG A 411 -3.95 -4.50 -21.15
CA ARG A 411 -4.75 -5.07 -20.05
C ARG A 411 -5.17 -6.50 -20.34
N PHE A 412 -5.63 -6.80 -21.56
CA PHE A 412 -6.08 -8.14 -21.93
C PHE A 412 -4.91 -9.11 -22.05
N GLU A 413 -3.78 -8.63 -22.57
CA GLU A 413 -2.53 -9.40 -22.66
C GLU A 413 -1.98 -9.75 -21.28
N ARG A 414 -1.98 -8.79 -20.34
CA ARG A 414 -1.63 -9.03 -18.92
C ARG A 414 -2.59 -10.01 -18.24
N LEU A 415 -3.89 -9.84 -18.39
CA LEU A 415 -4.89 -10.76 -17.83
C LEU A 415 -4.72 -12.19 -18.36
N ARG A 416 -4.30 -12.38 -19.62
CA ARG A 416 -3.95 -13.70 -20.16
C ARG A 416 -2.70 -14.27 -19.47
N GLN A 417 -1.68 -13.46 -19.24
CA GLN A 417 -0.44 -13.87 -18.56
C GLN A 417 -0.68 -14.24 -17.08
N GLU A 418 -1.29 -13.34 -16.30
CA GLU A 418 -1.61 -13.52 -14.87
C GLU A 418 -2.42 -14.81 -14.60
N HIS A 419 -3.44 -15.04 -15.44
CA HIS A 419 -4.33 -16.20 -15.32
C HIS A 419 -3.87 -17.44 -16.11
N ARG A 420 -2.81 -17.32 -16.95
CA ARG A 420 -2.33 -18.34 -17.89
C ARG A 420 -3.43 -18.93 -18.78
N ILE A 421 -4.18 -18.03 -19.41
CA ILE A 421 -5.21 -18.36 -20.40
C ILE A 421 -4.50 -18.57 -21.75
N ALA A 422 -4.61 -19.79 -22.31
CA ALA A 422 -4.07 -20.10 -23.63
C ALA A 422 -4.77 -19.28 -24.74
N ASP A 423 -4.09 -19.03 -25.85
CA ASP A 423 -4.59 -18.08 -26.88
C ASP A 423 -5.86 -18.54 -27.60
N ASP A 424 -6.17 -19.84 -27.58
CA ASP A 424 -7.39 -20.46 -28.07
C ASP A 424 -8.58 -20.37 -27.08
N THR A 425 -8.29 -20.07 -25.80
CA THR A 425 -9.24 -20.26 -24.70
C THR A 425 -10.09 -19.00 -24.50
N VAL A 426 -11.39 -19.12 -24.77
CA VAL A 426 -12.36 -18.04 -24.57
C VAL A 426 -12.59 -17.79 -23.09
N TYR A 427 -12.22 -16.59 -22.62
CA TYR A 427 -12.41 -16.12 -21.25
C TYR A 427 -13.36 -14.93 -21.20
N ARG A 428 -13.89 -14.64 -20.01
CA ARG A 428 -14.80 -13.49 -19.78
C ARG A 428 -14.26 -12.56 -18.71
N VAL A 429 -14.22 -11.27 -19.00
CA VAL A 429 -13.86 -10.21 -18.05
C VAL A 429 -15.12 -9.44 -17.68
N VAL A 430 -15.57 -9.62 -16.45
CA VAL A 430 -16.71 -8.86 -15.88
C VAL A 430 -16.16 -7.77 -14.98
N ASP A 431 -16.31 -6.52 -15.41
CA ASP A 431 -16.00 -5.36 -14.61
C ASP A 431 -17.26 -4.91 -13.84
N PHE A 432 -17.06 -4.63 -12.54
CA PHE A 432 -18.08 -4.11 -11.65
C PHE A 432 -17.75 -2.66 -11.32
N PHE A 433 -18.73 -1.77 -11.46
CA PHE A 433 -18.63 -0.35 -11.13
C PHE A 433 -19.76 0.01 -10.18
N SER A 434 -19.54 0.99 -9.31
CA SER A 434 -20.58 1.53 -8.42
C SER A 434 -20.53 3.06 -8.40
N PRO A 435 -20.54 3.75 -9.57
CA PRO A 435 -20.41 5.19 -9.64
C PRO A 435 -21.47 5.90 -8.80
N ASP A 436 -21.03 6.91 -8.06
CA ASP A 436 -21.93 7.80 -7.33
C ASP A 436 -22.50 8.92 -8.23
N TRP A 437 -23.46 9.67 -7.69
CA TRP A 437 -24.13 10.73 -8.44
C TRP A 437 -23.19 11.85 -8.92
N ASP A 438 -22.10 12.14 -8.20
CA ASP A 438 -21.13 13.17 -8.60
C ASP A 438 -20.24 12.65 -9.74
N GLU A 439 -19.95 11.34 -9.75
CA GLU A 439 -19.20 10.68 -10.83
C GLU A 439 -20.03 10.55 -12.11
N LEU A 440 -21.34 10.30 -11.99
CA LEU A 440 -22.28 10.28 -13.12
C LEU A 440 -22.55 11.68 -13.67
N THR A 441 -22.86 12.65 -12.81
CA THR A 441 -23.14 14.04 -13.25
C THR A 441 -21.89 14.81 -13.62
N GLY A 442 -20.72 14.43 -13.11
CA GLY A 442 -19.43 15.02 -13.45
C GLY A 442 -19.07 14.92 -14.93
N LEU A 443 -19.60 13.94 -15.67
CA LEU A 443 -19.47 13.82 -17.13
C LEU A 443 -20.28 14.86 -17.91
N LEU A 444 -21.27 15.49 -17.30
CA LEU A 444 -22.11 16.48 -17.97
C LEU A 444 -21.30 17.74 -18.29
N PRO A 445 -21.61 18.46 -19.39
CA PRO A 445 -20.98 19.74 -19.67
C PRO A 445 -21.32 20.76 -18.57
N VAL A 446 -20.40 21.69 -18.30
CA VAL A 446 -20.67 22.84 -17.44
C VAL A 446 -21.84 23.64 -18.02
N LYS A 447 -22.84 23.97 -17.19
CA LYS A 447 -23.94 24.85 -17.59
C LYS A 447 -23.40 26.25 -17.87
N VAL A 448 -23.27 26.61 -19.15
CA VAL A 448 -23.01 27.99 -19.57
C VAL A 448 -24.26 28.82 -19.27
N THR A 449 -24.23 29.57 -18.17
CA THR A 449 -25.27 30.54 -17.84
C THR A 449 -25.20 31.71 -18.83
N GLY A 450 -26.27 31.91 -19.59
CA GLY A 450 -26.34 32.94 -20.63
C GLY A 450 -26.47 34.37 -20.07
N GLY A 451 -25.41 34.87 -19.44
CA GLY A 451 -25.32 36.28 -19.06
C GLY A 451 -25.32 37.17 -20.29
N LYS A 452 -26.17 38.22 -20.31
CA LYS A 452 -26.23 39.22 -21.39
C LYS A 452 -25.06 40.21 -21.34
N GLY A 453 -23.84 39.71 -21.47
CA GLY A 453 -22.62 40.50 -21.69
C GLY A 453 -22.33 40.66 -23.18
N HIS A 454 -21.91 41.84 -23.62
CA HIS A 454 -21.63 42.11 -25.04
C HIS A 454 -20.21 41.67 -25.46
N GLY A 455 -20.08 41.20 -26.69
CA GLY A 455 -18.93 41.52 -27.53
C GLY A 455 -17.75 40.53 -27.63
N THR A 456 -17.52 39.63 -26.67
CA THR A 456 -16.38 38.70 -26.74
C THR A 456 -16.75 37.32 -27.30
N ARG A 457 -15.97 36.85 -28.30
CA ARG A 457 -16.06 35.47 -28.82
C ARG A 457 -15.74 34.46 -27.72
N ALA A 458 -16.42 33.32 -27.73
CA ALA A 458 -16.23 32.23 -26.78
C ALA A 458 -14.93 31.40 -27.03
N THR A 459 -13.79 32.07 -27.11
CA THR A 459 -12.46 31.44 -27.24
C THR A 459 -11.86 31.08 -25.87
N ASN A 460 -12.12 31.90 -24.85
CA ASN A 460 -11.58 31.71 -23.49
C ASN A 460 -12.69 31.19 -22.54
N LEU A 461 -13.08 29.93 -22.73
CA LEU A 461 -13.82 29.13 -21.72
C LEU A 461 -12.90 28.37 -20.76
N GLN A 462 -11.60 28.69 -20.82
CA GLN A 462 -10.57 28.22 -19.90
C GLN A 462 -10.33 29.37 -18.92
N PRO A 463 -10.45 29.18 -17.60
CA PRO A 463 -9.96 30.19 -16.67
C PRO A 463 -8.45 30.36 -16.91
N PRO A 464 -7.90 31.59 -16.78
CA PRO A 464 -6.46 31.75 -16.64
C PRO A 464 -5.98 31.00 -15.37
N VAL A 465 -4.67 30.96 -15.11
CA VAL A 465 -4.19 30.67 -13.75
C VAL A 465 -4.90 31.68 -12.84
N PRO A 466 -5.79 31.25 -11.92
CA PRO A 466 -6.62 32.20 -11.23
C PRO A 466 -5.77 33.05 -10.28
N ASP A 467 -6.03 34.36 -10.23
CA ASP A 467 -5.51 35.19 -9.15
C ASP A 467 -5.83 34.51 -7.81
N PRO A 468 -4.86 34.37 -6.90
CA PRO A 468 -5.03 33.63 -5.65
C PRO A 468 -6.29 34.09 -4.95
N GLN A 469 -7.32 33.24 -4.98
CA GLN A 469 -8.61 33.59 -4.39
C GLN A 469 -8.36 33.80 -2.89
N PRO A 470 -8.94 34.85 -2.26
CA PRO A 470 -8.91 34.97 -0.82
C PRO A 470 -9.60 33.75 -0.22
N LEU A 471 -8.77 32.79 0.20
CA LEU A 471 -9.20 31.56 0.89
C LEU A 471 -10.10 31.99 2.04
N SER A 472 -11.35 31.55 1.98
CA SER A 472 -12.47 32.11 2.74
C SER A 472 -12.16 32.29 4.22
N GLU A 473 -12.46 33.48 4.74
CA GLU A 473 -12.43 33.79 6.16
C GLU A 473 -13.48 32.93 6.89
N VAL A 474 -13.04 31.77 7.39
CA VAL A 474 -13.85 30.85 8.19
C VAL A 474 -13.06 30.55 9.46
N ASP A 475 -13.50 31.12 10.57
CA ASP A 475 -12.89 30.91 11.90
C ASP A 475 -13.06 29.46 12.41
N ASP A 476 -14.00 28.71 11.82
CA ASP A 476 -14.29 27.30 12.10
C ASP A 476 -13.62 26.35 11.10
N LEU A 477 -13.16 25.19 11.58
CA LEU A 477 -12.70 24.10 10.71
C LEU A 477 -13.86 23.56 9.86
N PRO A 478 -13.70 23.40 8.53
CA PRO A 478 -14.76 22.87 7.68
C PRO A 478 -15.14 21.44 8.09
N ASN A 479 -16.44 21.17 8.17
CA ASN A 479 -16.96 19.87 8.58
C ASN A 479 -16.60 18.77 7.56
N LEU A 480 -16.07 17.65 8.04
CA LEU A 480 -15.89 16.46 7.19
C LEU A 480 -17.25 15.88 6.79
N PRO A 481 -17.43 15.41 5.54
CA PRO A 481 -18.68 14.84 5.07
C PRO A 481 -19.05 13.60 5.90
N SER A 482 -20.20 13.63 6.56
CA SER A 482 -20.55 12.59 7.52
C SER A 482 -20.83 11.25 6.84
N GLN A 483 -20.58 10.15 7.57
CA GLN A 483 -20.87 8.81 7.06
C GLN A 483 -22.35 8.62 6.69
N VAL A 484 -23.24 9.30 7.42
CA VAL A 484 -24.70 9.19 7.28
C VAL A 484 -25.22 9.99 6.08
N GLU A 485 -24.56 11.08 5.70
CA GLU A 485 -24.91 11.85 4.49
C GLU A 485 -24.34 11.21 3.23
N GLU A 486 -23.10 10.71 3.28
CA GLU A 486 -22.53 9.96 2.17
C GLU A 486 -23.31 8.67 1.87
N LEU A 487 -23.85 7.98 2.88
CA LEU A 487 -24.75 6.84 2.69
C LEU A 487 -26.12 7.19 2.08
N LYS A 488 -26.52 8.48 2.03
CA LYS A 488 -27.74 8.95 1.37
C LYS A 488 -27.52 9.32 -0.10
N ARG A 489 -26.27 9.44 -0.57
CA ARG A 489 -25.98 9.72 -1.98
C ARG A 489 -26.34 8.49 -2.82
N PRO A 490 -27.14 8.62 -3.90
CA PRO A 490 -27.45 7.50 -4.76
C PRO A 490 -26.21 7.08 -5.55
N ALA A 491 -25.90 5.78 -5.52
CA ALA A 491 -24.88 5.14 -6.34
C ALA A 491 -25.52 4.03 -7.17
N VAL A 492 -25.07 3.88 -8.42
CA VAL A 492 -25.65 2.93 -9.37
C VAL A 492 -24.70 1.74 -9.53
N GLN A 493 -25.13 0.55 -9.11
CA GLN A 493 -24.34 -0.67 -9.36
C GLN A 493 -24.47 -1.07 -10.83
N LEU A 494 -23.33 -1.05 -11.55
CA LEU A 494 -23.23 -1.43 -12.95
C LEU A 494 -22.32 -2.65 -13.09
N ARG A 495 -22.82 -3.70 -13.75
CA ARG A 495 -22.05 -4.89 -14.10
C ARG A 495 -21.92 -4.94 -15.62
N LEU A 496 -20.69 -4.97 -16.11
CA LEU A 496 -20.39 -4.93 -17.55
C LEU A 496 -19.44 -6.06 -17.92
N GLU A 497 -19.78 -6.86 -18.94
CA GLU A 497 -18.83 -7.82 -19.49
C GLU A 497 -17.96 -7.14 -20.56
N THR A 498 -16.75 -6.73 -20.19
CA THR A 498 -15.80 -6.00 -21.05
C THR A 498 -15.21 -6.87 -22.18
N THR A 499 -15.33 -8.20 -22.10
CA THR A 499 -15.09 -9.14 -23.21
C THR A 499 -16.26 -9.25 -24.19
N SER A 500 -17.46 -8.80 -23.82
CA SER A 500 -18.60 -8.78 -24.74
C SER A 500 -18.49 -7.59 -25.70
N LEU A 501 -18.93 -7.75 -26.95
CA LEU A 501 -18.92 -6.68 -27.95
C LEU A 501 -19.64 -5.42 -27.46
N LEU A 502 -20.81 -5.57 -26.83
CA LEU A 502 -21.60 -4.44 -26.32
C LEU A 502 -20.93 -3.74 -25.13
N GLY A 503 -20.32 -4.50 -24.21
CA GLY A 503 -19.57 -3.94 -23.08
C GLY A 503 -18.32 -3.19 -23.54
N PHE A 504 -17.53 -3.82 -24.42
CA PHE A 504 -16.35 -3.18 -25.00
C PHE A 504 -16.71 -1.90 -25.77
N LEU A 505 -17.74 -1.93 -26.62
CA LEU A 505 -18.19 -0.76 -27.36
C LEU A 505 -18.73 0.36 -26.44
N THR A 506 -19.43 0.02 -25.36
CA THR A 506 -19.91 0.99 -24.36
C THR A 506 -18.74 1.75 -23.71
N LEU A 507 -17.74 1.02 -23.20
CA LEU A 507 -16.53 1.64 -22.64
C LEU A 507 -15.72 2.35 -23.72
N LYS A 508 -15.64 1.81 -24.94
CA LYS A 508 -14.90 2.46 -26.03
C LYS A 508 -15.53 3.80 -26.41
N ALA A 509 -16.85 3.87 -26.53
CA ALA A 509 -17.59 5.11 -26.77
C ALA A 509 -17.33 6.15 -25.66
N LEU A 510 -17.35 5.74 -24.39
CA LEU A 510 -17.01 6.61 -23.26
C LEU A 510 -15.53 7.07 -23.31
N SER A 511 -14.59 6.20 -23.69
CA SER A 511 -13.17 6.55 -23.86
C SER A 511 -12.93 7.60 -24.96
N LEU A 512 -13.78 7.62 -26.00
CA LEU A 512 -13.74 8.58 -27.10
C LEU A 512 -14.23 9.98 -26.70
N LEU A 513 -14.85 10.15 -25.53
CA LEU A 513 -15.22 11.47 -25.00
C LEU A 513 -14.02 12.25 -24.43
N LYS A 514 -12.79 11.74 -24.54
CA LYS A 514 -11.51 12.41 -24.18
C LYS A 514 -11.43 13.90 -24.60
N PRO A 515 -11.85 14.32 -25.81
CA PRO A 515 -11.80 15.74 -26.19
C PRO A 515 -12.82 16.63 -25.44
N LEU A 516 -13.86 16.03 -24.85
CA LEU A 516 -14.90 16.73 -24.10
C LEU A 516 -14.57 16.89 -22.61
N ARG A 517 -13.58 16.14 -22.07
CA ARG A 517 -13.18 16.23 -20.66
C ARG A 517 -12.98 17.66 -20.17
N PRO A 518 -12.27 18.58 -20.86
CA PRO A 518 -12.04 19.94 -20.38
C PRO A 518 -13.30 20.81 -20.22
N TYR A 519 -14.45 20.35 -20.73
CA TYR A 519 -15.75 21.02 -20.64
C TYR A 519 -16.70 20.36 -19.62
N SER A 520 -16.25 19.29 -18.96
CA SER A 520 -17.03 18.52 -18.00
C SER A 520 -17.09 19.18 -16.62
N GLN A 521 -18.15 18.94 -15.86
CA GLN A 521 -18.27 19.42 -14.48
C GLN A 521 -17.19 18.82 -13.56
N ARG A 522 -16.80 17.55 -13.77
CA ARG A 522 -15.70 16.89 -13.07
C ARG A 522 -14.38 17.63 -13.26
N PHE A 523 -14.06 18.01 -14.50
CA PHE A 523 -12.85 18.77 -14.82
C PHE A 523 -12.85 20.14 -14.14
N LYS A 524 -13.99 20.84 -14.16
CA LYS A 524 -14.11 22.13 -13.49
C LYS A 524 -13.76 22.03 -12.00
N SER A 525 -14.41 21.12 -11.26
CA SER A 525 -14.21 21.02 -9.81
C SER A 525 -12.85 20.44 -9.40
N GLU A 526 -12.24 19.59 -10.23
CA GLU A 526 -10.84 19.16 -10.00
C GLU A 526 -9.86 20.32 -10.27
N TRP A 527 -10.10 21.17 -11.29
CA TRP A 527 -9.28 22.35 -11.56
C TRP A 527 -9.43 23.45 -10.50
N GLU A 528 -10.64 23.63 -9.95
CA GLU A 528 -10.90 24.50 -8.79
C GLU A 528 -10.09 24.02 -7.57
N ALA A 529 -10.14 22.71 -7.24
CA ALA A 529 -9.36 22.14 -6.14
C ALA A 529 -7.83 22.17 -6.37
N ILE A 530 -7.35 22.12 -7.61
CA ILE A 530 -5.93 22.30 -7.95
C ILE A 530 -5.52 23.76 -7.76
N THR A 531 -6.35 24.70 -8.22
CA THR A 531 -6.17 26.15 -8.02
C THR A 531 -6.08 26.50 -6.55
N GLU A 532 -7.00 25.99 -5.72
CA GLU A 532 -7.06 26.23 -4.29
C GLU A 532 -5.74 25.85 -3.59
N TRP A 533 -5.13 24.73 -3.99
CA TRP A 533 -3.85 24.26 -3.48
C TRP A 533 -2.66 25.07 -3.99
N LEU A 534 -2.60 25.41 -5.29
CA LEU A 534 -1.55 26.29 -5.81
C LEU A 534 -1.61 27.69 -5.16
N SER A 535 -2.82 28.20 -4.87
CA SER A 535 -3.05 29.43 -4.11
C SER A 535 -2.57 29.30 -2.65
N ALA A 536 -2.74 28.14 -2.03
CA ALA A 536 -2.25 27.88 -0.67
C ALA A 536 -0.71 27.77 -0.63
N VAL A 537 -0.08 27.16 -1.64
CA VAL A 537 1.39 27.12 -1.76
C VAL A 537 1.97 28.52 -1.98
N ASP A 538 1.35 29.32 -2.84
CA ASP A 538 1.71 30.74 -3.05
C ASP A 538 1.56 31.58 -1.77
N TRP A 539 0.45 31.42 -1.04
CA TRP A 539 0.31 32.05 0.28
C TRP A 539 1.45 31.64 1.22
N ALA A 540 1.75 30.34 1.33
CA ALA A 540 2.79 29.85 2.23
C ALA A 540 4.20 30.30 1.83
N LEU A 541 4.53 30.38 0.54
CA LEU A 541 5.81 30.92 0.02
C LEU A 541 6.07 32.36 0.49
N ARG A 542 5.01 33.16 0.69
CA ARG A 542 5.10 34.55 1.18
C ARG A 542 5.25 34.65 2.71
N GLU A 543 5.01 33.55 3.42
CA GLU A 543 5.00 33.49 4.90
C GLU A 543 6.28 32.85 5.44
N ASP A 544 6.70 31.71 4.88
CA ASP A 544 7.88 30.93 5.29
C ASP A 544 8.18 29.74 4.34
N TYR A 545 9.46 29.36 4.18
CA TYR A 545 9.88 28.31 3.25
C TYR A 545 9.59 26.87 3.72
N GLU A 546 9.72 26.57 5.02
CA GLU A 546 9.38 25.25 5.56
C GLU A 546 7.85 25.03 5.49
N LEU A 547 7.08 26.08 5.79
CA LEU A 547 5.63 26.10 5.64
C LEU A 547 5.21 25.91 4.16
N ALA A 548 5.89 26.56 3.22
CA ALA A 548 5.64 26.39 1.79
C ALA A 548 5.87 24.95 1.31
N PHE A 549 6.97 24.32 1.73
CA PHE A 549 7.25 22.93 1.40
C PHE A 549 6.23 21.96 2.01
N LEU A 550 5.82 22.19 3.26
CA LEU A 550 4.76 21.42 3.92
C LEU A 550 3.41 21.57 3.20
N VAL A 551 3.03 22.78 2.78
CA VAL A 551 1.77 23.03 2.05
C VAL A 551 1.82 22.46 0.62
N ALA A 552 2.97 22.48 -0.05
CA ALA A 552 3.15 21.77 -1.32
C ALA A 552 2.89 20.26 -1.12
N ARG A 553 3.61 19.64 -0.18
CA ARG A 553 3.47 18.21 0.17
C ARG A 553 2.08 17.83 0.67
N SER A 554 1.31 18.77 1.23
CA SER A 554 -0.08 18.50 1.66
C SER A 554 -1.03 18.13 0.51
N GLY A 555 -0.70 18.47 -0.73
CA GLY A 555 -1.50 18.11 -1.91
C GLY A 555 -1.67 16.59 -2.09
N GLU A 556 -0.82 15.79 -1.43
CA GLU A 556 -0.89 14.33 -1.39
C GLU A 556 -2.08 13.74 -0.62
N MET A 557 -2.64 14.51 0.32
CA MET A 557 -3.80 14.07 1.11
C MET A 557 -4.97 13.69 0.21
N VAL A 558 -5.06 14.34 -0.95
CA VAL A 558 -6.21 14.38 -1.86
C VAL A 558 -6.19 13.18 -2.82
N ARG A 559 -6.75 12.04 -2.37
CA ARG A 559 -6.59 10.72 -3.02
C ARG A 559 -7.89 9.91 -3.16
N GLY A 560 -7.88 8.94 -4.08
CA GLY A 560 -9.00 8.03 -4.36
C GLY A 560 -10.09 8.61 -5.26
N TYR A 561 -11.27 7.98 -5.25
CA TYR A 561 -12.47 8.36 -6.02
C TYR A 561 -13.72 8.50 -5.12
N GLY A 562 -14.85 8.94 -5.67
CA GLY A 562 -16.14 9.17 -4.99
C GLY A 562 -16.04 9.73 -3.56
N ARG A 563 -16.65 9.01 -2.61
CA ARG A 563 -16.66 9.32 -1.17
C ARG A 563 -15.27 9.56 -0.59
N THR A 564 -14.29 8.73 -0.94
CA THR A 564 -12.91 8.86 -0.44
C THR A 564 -12.31 10.19 -0.90
N ARG A 565 -12.45 10.50 -2.20
CA ARG A 565 -11.93 11.72 -2.82
C ARG A 565 -12.55 13.00 -2.27
N ARG A 566 -13.86 12.98 -1.92
CA ARG A 566 -14.54 14.07 -1.20
C ARG A 566 -13.99 14.24 0.21
N LYS A 567 -14.03 13.17 1.02
CA LYS A 567 -13.54 13.15 2.41
C LYS A 567 -12.10 13.65 2.53
N THR A 568 -11.20 13.21 1.65
CA THR A 568 -9.80 13.65 1.66
C THR A 568 -9.63 15.11 1.25
N LEU A 569 -10.49 15.64 0.36
CA LEU A 569 -10.45 17.05 -0.02
C LEU A 569 -10.89 17.94 1.14
N SER A 570 -12.00 17.61 1.80
CA SER A 570 -12.47 18.35 2.98
C SER A 570 -11.46 18.31 4.14
N ALA A 571 -10.72 17.21 4.29
CA ALA A 571 -9.63 17.11 5.27
C ALA A 571 -8.40 17.96 4.88
N TRP A 572 -8.09 18.07 3.58
CA TRP A 572 -7.05 18.97 3.09
C TRP A 572 -7.47 20.45 3.23
N GLN A 573 -8.74 20.78 2.99
CA GLN A 573 -9.27 22.12 3.26
C GLN A 573 -9.23 22.44 4.78
N ALA A 574 -9.55 21.46 5.64
CA ALA A 574 -9.40 21.59 7.08
C ALA A 574 -7.94 21.78 7.52
N PHE A 575 -6.98 21.16 6.83
CA PHE A 575 -5.54 21.37 7.06
C PHE A 575 -5.12 22.81 6.74
N ILE A 576 -5.51 23.35 5.58
CA ILE A 576 -5.18 24.74 5.23
C ILE A 576 -5.86 25.74 6.19
N ALA A 577 -7.11 25.49 6.58
CA ALA A 577 -7.80 26.29 7.61
C ALA A 577 -7.08 26.23 8.97
N PHE A 578 -6.64 25.05 9.40
CA PHE A 578 -5.88 24.86 10.64
C PHE A 578 -4.57 25.65 10.65
N LEU A 579 -3.75 25.55 9.60
CA LEU A 579 -2.50 26.30 9.49
C LEU A 579 -2.73 27.83 9.53
N LYS A 580 -3.80 28.31 8.87
CA LYS A 580 -4.17 29.73 8.88
C LYS A 580 -4.67 30.20 10.25
N ALA A 581 -5.50 29.42 10.93
CA ALA A 581 -5.96 29.72 12.28
C ALA A 581 -4.80 29.82 13.28
N LEU A 582 -3.80 28.94 13.20
CA LEU A 582 -2.57 29.06 13.99
C LEU A 582 -1.80 30.35 13.66
N ARG A 583 -1.65 30.69 12.37
CA ARG A 583 -0.95 31.91 11.93
C ARG A 583 -1.65 33.19 12.41
N GLN A 584 -2.98 33.25 12.32
CA GLN A 584 -3.80 34.37 12.82
C GLN A 584 -3.68 34.54 14.34
N ARG A 585 -3.49 33.45 15.09
CA ARG A 585 -3.25 33.44 16.55
C ARG A 585 -1.82 33.80 16.95
N GLY A 586 -0.92 34.06 15.99
CA GLY A 586 0.47 34.42 16.24
C GLY A 586 1.38 33.24 16.64
N THR A 587 0.95 32.00 16.39
CA THR A 587 1.78 30.81 16.66
C THR A 587 3.12 30.90 15.88
N PRO A 588 4.29 30.62 16.50
CA PRO A 588 5.57 30.64 15.80
C PRO A 588 5.62 29.65 14.63
N THR A 589 6.19 30.04 13.48
CA THR A 589 6.10 29.22 12.26
C THR A 589 6.62 27.79 12.43
N ARG A 590 7.70 27.59 13.19
CA ARG A 590 8.26 26.26 13.50
C ARG A 590 7.27 25.36 14.26
N GLU A 591 6.40 25.93 15.08
CA GLU A 591 5.33 25.20 15.76
C GLU A 591 4.16 24.93 14.80
N ILE A 592 3.81 25.88 13.92
CA ILE A 592 2.83 25.67 12.83
C ILE A 592 3.26 24.49 11.94
N VAL A 593 4.53 24.45 11.52
CA VAL A 593 5.11 23.36 10.73
C VAL A 593 5.05 22.04 11.52
N SER A 594 5.48 22.02 12.79
CA SER A 594 5.43 20.82 13.64
C SER A 594 4.01 20.26 13.84
N LEU A 595 3.02 21.12 14.06
CA LEU A 595 1.61 20.72 14.19
C LEU A 595 1.01 20.28 12.84
N GLY A 596 1.44 20.89 11.74
CA GLY A 596 1.02 20.51 10.39
C GLY A 596 1.63 19.19 9.92
N GLU A 597 2.90 18.90 10.24
CA GLU A 597 3.53 17.59 10.06
C GLU A 597 2.72 16.48 10.75
N GLN A 598 2.38 16.67 12.03
CA GLN A 598 1.53 15.75 12.80
C GLN A 598 0.13 15.59 12.19
N PHE A 599 -0.50 16.68 11.73
CA PHE A 599 -1.79 16.60 11.03
C PHE A 599 -1.66 15.76 9.76
N LEU A 600 -0.62 15.97 8.95
CA LEU A 600 -0.42 15.25 7.70
C LEU A 600 -0.21 13.75 7.94
N GLU A 601 0.65 13.38 8.90
CA GLU A 601 0.87 11.98 9.29
C GLU A 601 -0.45 11.32 9.74
N LEU A 602 -1.21 11.99 10.62
CA LEU A 602 -2.52 11.52 11.05
C LEU A 602 -3.49 11.39 9.87
N ALA A 603 -3.57 12.37 8.97
CA ALA A 603 -4.46 12.35 7.80
C ALA A 603 -4.12 11.23 6.83
N MET A 604 -2.84 10.87 6.74
CA MET A 604 -2.35 9.79 5.88
C MET A 604 -2.54 8.39 6.50
N SER A 605 -2.72 8.28 7.83
CA SER A 605 -2.85 7.04 8.62
C SER A 605 -4.11 6.18 8.34
N GLY A 606 -4.19 5.64 7.12
CA GLY A 606 -5.20 4.68 6.70
C GLY A 606 -6.62 5.25 6.56
N PRO A 607 -7.66 4.39 6.48
CA PRO A 607 -9.02 4.80 6.12
C PRO A 607 -9.73 5.79 7.07
N GLN A 608 -9.25 5.89 8.32
CA GLN A 608 -9.79 6.80 9.37
C GLN A 608 -8.84 7.98 9.68
N GLY A 609 -7.70 8.07 8.99
CA GLY A 609 -6.73 9.15 9.21
C GLY A 609 -7.33 10.56 9.12
N PRO A 610 -8.15 10.87 8.10
CA PRO A 610 -8.77 12.19 7.96
C PRO A 610 -9.62 12.63 9.16
N GLU A 611 -10.42 11.76 9.77
CA GLU A 611 -11.17 12.10 10.99
C GLU A 611 -10.25 12.32 12.19
N LYS A 612 -9.20 11.50 12.35
CA LYS A 612 -8.22 11.67 13.44
C LYS A 612 -7.52 13.03 13.36
N ALA A 613 -7.07 13.41 12.16
CA ALA A 613 -6.39 14.67 11.93
C ALA A 613 -7.30 15.88 12.19
N TRP A 614 -8.57 15.81 11.75
CA TRP A 614 -9.56 16.86 12.02
C TRP A 614 -9.86 17.02 13.52
N GLN A 615 -10.01 15.92 14.27
CA GLN A 615 -10.16 15.98 15.72
C GLN A 615 -8.90 16.54 16.41
N PHE A 616 -7.71 16.15 15.96
CA PHE A 616 -6.43 16.70 16.44
C PHE A 616 -6.37 18.23 16.24
N ALA A 617 -6.65 18.74 15.04
CA ALA A 617 -6.68 20.20 14.80
C ALA A 617 -7.69 20.91 15.71
N LYS A 618 -8.88 20.33 15.88
CA LYS A 618 -9.90 20.87 16.78
C LYS A 618 -9.44 20.91 18.24
N GLU A 619 -8.75 19.87 18.71
CA GLU A 619 -8.16 19.84 20.05
C GLU A 619 -7.07 20.89 20.22
N GLN A 620 -6.15 21.06 19.26
CA GLN A 620 -5.08 22.06 19.38
C GLN A 620 -5.63 23.50 19.35
N LEU A 621 -6.58 23.80 18.45
CA LEU A 621 -7.23 25.13 18.42
C LEU A 621 -8.03 25.40 19.71
N ALA A 622 -8.65 24.39 20.32
CA ALA A 622 -9.31 24.54 21.62
C ALA A 622 -8.32 24.81 22.75
N ARG A 623 -7.18 24.10 22.79
CA ARG A 623 -6.10 24.31 23.78
C ARG A 623 -5.40 25.66 23.66
N MET A 624 -5.50 26.32 22.50
CA MET A 624 -5.00 27.68 22.25
C MET A 624 -6.10 28.76 22.39
N SER A 625 -7.24 28.42 22.99
CA SER A 625 -8.39 29.33 23.21
C SER A 625 -8.83 29.43 24.68
N GLY A 626 -8.06 28.87 25.61
CA GLY A 626 -8.28 28.93 27.06
C GLY A 626 -6.97 28.82 27.83
#